data_AF-A0A915NEM1-F1
#
_entry.id   AF-A0A915NEM1-F1
#
_cell.length_a   1.000
_cell.length_b   1.000
_cell.length_c   1.000
_cell.angle_alpha   90.00
_cell.angle_beta   90.00
_cell.angle_gamma   90.00
#
_symmetry.space_group_name_H-M   'P 1'
#
loop_
_entity.id
_entity.type
_entity.pdbx_description
1 polymer ?
#
loop_
_entity_poly.entity_id
_entity_poly.type
_entity_poly.pdbx_seq_one_letter_code
_entity_poly.pdbx_strand_id
1 'polypeptide(L)'
;MACSICPNNLESDLSSLLCGHVFHRNCITQWINTSATCPRCREPVRMGDIRACRLMRTSSMQDNKLVVIIRDIYNNKFSIDGLEPNTKVEELKRRIYDYNRVRVDQQRLVRE
;
A
#
# COMPACT_ATOMS: atom_id res chain seq x y z
N MET A 1 6.29 -11.22 -1.74
CA MET A 1 5.99 -12.02 -2.95
C MET A 1 7.29 -12.28 -3.69
N ALA A 2 7.58 -13.54 -4.03
CA ALA A 2 8.86 -13.95 -4.64
C ALA A 2 8.69 -14.31 -6.13
N CYS A 3 9.75 -14.17 -6.92
CA CYS A 3 9.80 -14.65 -8.29
C CYS A 3 10.03 -16.16 -8.29
N SER A 4 9.31 -16.93 -9.10
CA SER A 4 9.49 -18.40 -9.15
C SER A 4 10.57 -18.86 -10.14
N ILE A 5 11.24 -17.93 -10.82
CA ILE A 5 12.31 -18.20 -11.80
C ILE A 5 13.70 -17.93 -11.19
N CYS A 6 13.80 -16.97 -10.28
CA CYS A 6 15.05 -16.54 -9.66
C CYS A 6 14.89 -16.46 -8.12
N PRO A 7 15.98 -16.44 -7.35
CA PRO A 7 15.90 -16.40 -5.89
C PRO A 7 15.48 -15.03 -5.32
N ASN A 8 15.28 -14.01 -6.17
CA ASN A 8 15.05 -12.63 -5.73
C ASN A 8 13.55 -12.31 -5.54
N ASN A 9 13.29 -11.35 -4.65
CA ASN A 9 11.94 -10.83 -4.43
C ASN A 9 11.43 -9.96 -5.60
N LEU A 10 10.11 -9.89 -5.76
CA LEU A 10 9.45 -9.06 -6.77
C LEU A 10 9.42 -7.60 -6.34
N GLU A 11 10.55 -6.90 -6.50
CA GLU A 11 10.72 -5.52 -6.01
C GLU A 11 10.67 -4.43 -7.09
N SER A 12 11.10 -4.76 -8.31
CA SER A 12 11.21 -3.84 -9.45
C SER A 12 11.11 -4.60 -10.77
N ASP A 13 10.86 -3.86 -11.86
CA ASP A 13 10.79 -4.39 -13.23
C ASP A 13 9.88 -5.62 -13.37
N LEU A 14 8.63 -5.47 -12.95
CA LEU A 14 7.66 -6.56 -12.90
C LEU A 14 6.84 -6.63 -14.18
N SER A 15 6.54 -7.84 -14.61
CA SER A 15 5.65 -8.13 -15.72
C SER A 15 4.72 -9.28 -15.36
N SER A 16 3.49 -9.22 -15.88
CA SER A 16 2.49 -10.24 -15.71
C SER A 16 2.16 -10.90 -17.04
N LEU A 17 1.79 -12.17 -16.98
CA LEU A 17 1.22 -12.90 -18.11
C LEU A 17 -0.31 -12.76 -18.14
N LEU A 18 -0.95 -13.17 -19.23
CA LEU A 18 -2.41 -13.20 -19.36
C LEU A 18 -3.08 -14.05 -18.28
N CYS A 19 -2.41 -15.12 -17.83
CA CYS A 19 -2.86 -15.96 -16.73
C CYS A 19 -2.80 -15.28 -15.34
N GLY A 20 -2.34 -14.02 -15.27
CA GLY A 20 -2.31 -13.22 -14.03
C GLY A 20 -1.07 -13.42 -13.15
N HIS A 21 -0.17 -14.33 -13.49
CA HIS A 21 1.06 -14.56 -12.74
C HIS A 21 2.12 -13.49 -13.01
N VAL A 22 2.80 -13.04 -11.96
CA VAL A 22 3.79 -11.94 -11.98
C VAL A 22 5.21 -12.47 -11.77
N PHE A 23 6.14 -11.94 -12.55
CA PHE A 23 7.57 -12.26 -12.56
C PHE A 23 8.38 -10.99 -12.84
N HIS A 24 9.71 -11.04 -12.68
CA HIS A 24 10.56 -10.00 -13.27
C HIS A 24 10.48 -10.07 -14.80
N ARG A 25 10.47 -8.92 -15.47
CA ARG A 25 10.41 -8.81 -16.93
C ARG A 25 11.53 -9.61 -17.59
N ASN A 26 12.76 -9.45 -17.11
CA ASN A 26 13.91 -10.19 -17.64
C ASN A 26 13.75 -11.71 -17.45
N CYS A 27 13.34 -12.14 -16.25
CA CYS A 27 13.17 -13.57 -15.94
C CYS A 27 12.12 -14.23 -16.85
N ILE A 28 10.95 -13.62 -17.00
CA ILE A 28 9.89 -14.20 -17.84
C ILE A 28 10.24 -14.14 -19.33
N THR A 29 10.95 -13.09 -19.78
CA THR A 29 11.43 -13.00 -21.17
C THR A 29 12.43 -14.11 -21.49
N GLN A 30 13.39 -14.37 -20.60
CA GLN A 30 14.33 -15.48 -20.78
C GLN A 30 13.64 -16.84 -20.76
N TRP A 31 12.65 -17.02 -19.88
CA TRP A 31 11.88 -18.26 -19.81
C TRP A 31 11.09 -18.52 -21.09
N ILE A 32 10.41 -17.53 -21.65
CA ILE A 32 9.59 -17.73 -22.86
C ILE A 32 10.45 -18.07 -24.08
N ASN A 33 11.72 -17.64 -24.11
CA ASN A 33 12.67 -18.04 -25.16
C ASN A 33 13.05 -19.53 -25.10
N THR A 34 12.97 -20.16 -23.93
CA THR A 34 13.28 -21.59 -23.76
C THR A 34 12.04 -22.48 -23.61
N SER A 35 10.95 -21.94 -23.07
CA SER A 35 9.70 -22.64 -22.82
C SER A 35 8.51 -21.70 -23.00
N ALA A 36 7.66 -21.98 -23.98
CA ALA A 36 6.45 -21.21 -24.28
C ALA A 36 5.29 -21.50 -23.30
N THR A 37 5.59 -21.65 -22.00
CA THR A 37 4.60 -21.94 -20.94
C THR A 37 4.83 -21.09 -19.69
N CYS A 38 3.77 -20.80 -18.94
CA CYS A 38 3.88 -20.09 -17.66
C CYS A 38 4.60 -20.97 -16.61
N PRO A 39 5.64 -20.46 -15.91
CA PRO A 39 6.34 -21.24 -14.87
C PRO A 39 5.45 -21.69 -13.70
N ARG A 40 4.32 -21.01 -13.46
CA ARG A 40 3.44 -21.30 -12.32
C ARG A 40 2.27 -22.22 -12.65
N CYS A 41 1.56 -21.97 -13.75
CA CYS A 41 0.37 -22.74 -14.13
C CYS A 41 0.52 -23.57 -15.40
N ARG A 42 1.66 -23.47 -16.09
CA ARG A 42 1.96 -24.17 -17.35
C ARG A 42 1.05 -23.83 -18.53
N GLU A 43 0.22 -22.78 -18.40
CA GLU A 43 -0.58 -22.27 -19.51
C GLU A 43 0.32 -21.77 -20.65
N PRO A 44 -0.01 -22.01 -21.93
CA PRO A 44 0.81 -21.57 -23.05
C PRO A 44 0.91 -20.03 -23.08
N VAL A 45 2.11 -19.53 -23.35
CA VAL A 45 2.41 -18.09 -23.40
C VAL A 45 3.33 -17.74 -24.55
N ARG A 46 3.21 -16.52 -25.05
CA ARG A 46 4.03 -15.93 -26.12
C ARG A 46 4.64 -14.62 -25.65
N MET A 47 5.63 -14.13 -26.38
CA MET A 47 6.28 -12.84 -26.06
C MET A 47 5.31 -11.66 -26.02
N GLY A 48 4.27 -11.67 -26.86
CA GLY A 48 3.23 -10.64 -26.87
C GLY A 48 2.32 -10.66 -25.62
N ASP A 49 2.37 -11.72 -24.82
CA ASP A 49 1.54 -11.88 -23.62
C ASP A 49 2.16 -11.22 -22.38
N ILE A 50 3.43 -10.77 -22.48
CA ILE A 50 4.15 -10.11 -21.39
C ILE A 50 3.65 -8.67 -21.26
N ARG A 51 2.92 -8.39 -20.19
CA ARG A 51 2.41 -7.05 -19.88
C ARG A 51 3.22 -6.43 -18.75
N ALA A 52 3.60 -5.17 -18.90
CA ALA A 52 4.25 -4.42 -17.82
C ALA A 52 3.30 -4.39 -16.61
N CYS A 53 3.75 -4.92 -15.48
CA CYS A 53 2.95 -4.97 -14.27
C CYS A 53 3.34 -3.76 -13.43
N ARG A 54 2.56 -2.69 -13.55
CA ARG A 54 2.69 -1.53 -12.66
C ARG A 54 2.04 -1.87 -11.32
N LEU A 55 2.64 -2.79 -10.57
CA LEU A 55 2.30 -2.95 -9.16
C LEU A 55 2.71 -1.65 -8.49
N MET A 56 1.72 -0.86 -8.09
CA MET A 56 1.94 0.15 -7.08
C MET A 56 2.36 -0.63 -5.83
N ARG A 57 3.63 -0.54 -5.43
CA ARG A 57 4.03 -0.95 -4.09
C ARG A 57 3.23 -0.05 -3.15
N THR A 58 2.06 -0.51 -2.70
CA THR A 58 1.60 -0.13 -1.38
C THR A 58 2.53 -0.88 -0.43
N SER A 59 3.72 -0.32 -0.21
CA SER A 59 4.41 -0.54 1.05
C SER A 59 3.35 -0.35 2.13
N SER A 60 3.15 -1.36 2.97
CA SER A 60 2.10 -1.49 4.00
C SER A 60 0.86 -2.31 3.59
N MET A 61 0.94 -3.63 3.80
CA MET A 61 -0.23 -4.29 4.38
C MET A 61 -0.37 -3.72 5.81
N GLN A 62 -1.52 -3.11 6.08
CA GLN A 62 -1.85 -2.17 7.18
C GLN A 62 -1.25 -0.74 7.06
N ASP A 63 -1.79 0.08 6.16
CA ASP A 63 -1.98 1.50 6.48
C ASP A 63 -3.47 1.85 6.38
N ASN A 64 -4.31 1.12 7.13
CA ASN A 64 -5.66 1.60 7.46
C ASN A 64 -5.57 2.69 8.53
N LYS A 65 -4.63 3.64 8.39
CA LYS A 65 -4.48 4.71 9.35
C LYS A 65 -5.47 5.80 9.04
N LEU A 66 -6.18 6.24 10.07
CA LEU A 66 -7.13 7.32 9.99
C LEU A 66 -6.37 8.64 9.95
N VAL A 67 -6.88 9.55 9.12
CA VAL A 67 -6.56 10.97 9.19
C VAL A 67 -7.75 11.67 9.81
N VAL A 68 -7.57 12.21 11.01
CA VAL A 68 -8.61 12.97 11.70
C VAL A 68 -8.38 14.45 11.43
N ILE A 69 -9.37 15.08 10.80
CA ILE A 69 -9.38 16.53 10.55
C ILE A 69 -10.18 17.17 11.68
N ILE A 70 -9.56 18.14 12.35
CA ILE A 70 -10.15 18.89 13.44
C ILE A 70 -10.25 20.35 13.01
N ARG A 71 -11.41 20.95 13.22
CA ARG A 71 -11.61 22.39 13.09
C ARG A 71 -11.79 22.97 14.48
N ASP A 72 -11.07 24.05 14.78
CA ASP A 72 -11.34 24.82 15.99
C ASP A 72 -12.51 25.79 15.77
N ILE A 73 -12.84 26.57 16.81
CA ILE A 73 -13.91 27.57 16.79
C ILE A 73 -13.63 28.76 15.85
N TYR A 74 -12.37 28.94 15.43
CA TYR A 74 -11.94 29.96 14.48
C TYR A 74 -11.80 29.40 13.06
N ASN A 75 -12.27 28.17 12.83
CA ASN A 75 -12.17 27.44 11.57
C ASN A 75 -10.73 27.12 11.13
N ASN A 76 -9.77 27.17 12.05
CA ASN A 76 -8.42 26.70 11.79
C ASN A 76 -8.45 25.17 11.67
N LYS A 77 -7.83 24.66 10.60
CA LYS A 77 -7.81 23.24 10.29
C LYS A 77 -6.51 22.60 10.80
N PHE A 78 -6.66 21.54 11.59
CA PHE A 78 -5.58 20.64 11.99
C PHE A 78 -5.84 19.24 11.47
N SER A 79 -4.77 18.50 11.14
CA SER A 79 -4.85 17.11 10.68
C SER A 79 -3.94 16.25 11.52
N ILE A 80 -4.49 15.19 12.09
CA ILE A 80 -3.77 14.16 12.84
C ILE A 80 -3.70 12.92 11.95
N ASP A 81 -2.51 12.58 11.47
CA ASP A 81 -2.25 11.39 10.67
C ASP A 81 -1.80 10.21 11.54
N GLY A 82 -1.85 9.02 10.95
CA GLY A 82 -1.21 7.85 11.53
C GLY A 82 -1.98 7.20 12.68
N LEU A 83 -3.28 7.47 12.83
CA LEU A 83 -4.11 6.89 13.90
C LEU A 83 -4.62 5.50 13.52
N GLU A 84 -4.65 4.57 14.46
CA GLU A 84 -5.26 3.26 14.20
C GLU A 84 -6.80 3.36 14.29
N PRO A 85 -7.57 2.53 13.56
CA PRO A 85 -9.04 2.59 13.56
C PRO A 85 -9.68 2.43 14.94
N ASN A 86 -8.97 1.80 15.89
CA ASN A 86 -9.43 1.55 17.26
C ASN A 86 -8.70 2.41 18.30
N THR A 87 -8.05 3.50 17.89
CA THR A 87 -7.38 4.41 18.83
C THR A 87 -8.39 5.05 19.80
N LYS A 88 -8.06 5.04 21.09
CA LYS A 88 -8.90 5.64 22.14
C LYS A 88 -8.95 7.17 22.01
N VAL A 89 -10.08 7.75 22.39
CA VAL A 89 -10.31 9.21 22.36
C VAL A 89 -9.30 9.97 23.24
N GLU A 90 -8.83 9.37 24.34
CA GLU A 90 -7.83 9.97 25.23
C GLU A 90 -6.47 10.18 24.55
N GLU A 91 -6.06 9.25 23.68
CA GLU A 91 -4.82 9.39 22.90
C GLU A 91 -4.97 10.47 21.82
N LEU A 92 -6.16 10.55 21.21
CA LEU A 92 -6.50 11.63 20.28
C LEU A 92 -6.42 13.01 20.97
N LYS A 93 -7.01 13.15 22.17
CA LYS A 93 -6.95 14.38 22.99
C LYS A 93 -5.53 14.79 23.36
N ARG A 94 -4.64 13.83 23.66
CA ARG A 94 -3.21 14.10 23.90
C ARG A 94 -2.55 14.70 22.66
N ARG A 95 -2.77 14.11 21.48
CA ARG A 95 -2.19 14.64 20.23
C ARG A 95 -2.72 16.02 19.88
N ILE A 96 -3.98 16.32 20.21
CA ILE A 96 -4.55 17.67 20.07
C ILE A 96 -3.87 18.65 21.03
N TYR A 97 -3.62 18.24 22.28
CA TYR A 97 -2.88 19.06 23.25
C TYR A 97 -1.47 19.40 22.76
N ASP A 98 -0.74 18.43 22.21
CA ASP A 98 0.62 18.66 21.73
C ASP A 98 0.67 19.69 20.58
N TYR A 99 -0.38 19.74 19.76
CA TYR A 99 -0.46 20.67 18.63
C TYR A 99 -0.93 22.07 19.03
N ASN A 100 -2.06 22.18 19.73
CA ASN A 100 -2.70 23.47 20.02
C ASN A 100 -2.42 24.00 21.43
N ARG A 101 -1.74 23.23 22.30
CA ARG A 101 -1.52 23.53 23.73
C ARG A 101 -2.80 23.74 24.55
N VAL A 102 -3.96 23.39 23.99
CA VAL A 102 -5.26 23.45 24.67
C VAL A 102 -5.41 22.25 25.57
N ARG A 103 -5.58 22.47 26.88
CA ARG A 103 -5.70 21.40 27.88
C ARG A 103 -6.85 20.46 27.55
N VAL A 104 -6.67 19.18 27.88
CA VAL A 104 -7.63 18.10 27.55
C VAL A 104 -9.02 18.36 28.15
N ASP A 105 -9.09 18.96 29.34
CA ASP A 105 -10.35 19.33 30.01
C ASP A 105 -11.14 20.43 29.29
N GLN A 106 -10.48 21.21 28.42
CA GLN A 106 -11.08 22.29 27.64
C GLN A 106 -11.44 21.86 26.21
N GLN A 107 -11.22 20.59 25.86
CA GLN A 107 -11.52 20.06 24.53
C GLN A 107 -12.87 19.34 24.51
N ARG A 108 -13.78 19.79 23.63
CA ARG A 108 -15.01 19.08 23.31
C ARG A 108 -14.94 18.57 21.87
N LEU A 109 -14.83 17.26 21.71
CA LEU A 109 -14.88 16.60 20.40
C LEU A 109 -16.34 16.33 20.02
N VAL A 110 -16.74 16.81 18.85
CA VAL A 110 -18.09 16.58 18.28
C VAL A 110 -17.89 15.80 16.98
N ARG A 111 -18.75 14.81 16.73
CA ARG A 111 -18.81 14.12 15.44
C ARG A 111 -19.79 14.88 14.55
N GLU A 112 -19.32 15.30 13.37
CA GLU A 112 -20.19 15.75 12.28
C GLU A 112 -20.68 14.55 11.46
#